data_AF-A0A257ERQ0-F1
#
_entry.id   AF-A0A257ERQ0-F1
#
_cell.length_a   1.000
_cell.length_b   1.000
_cell.length_c   1.000
_cell.angle_alpha   90.00
_cell.angle_beta   90.00
_cell.angle_gamma   90.00
#
_symmetry.space_group_name_H-M   'P 1'
#
loop_
_entity.id
_entity.type
_entity.pdbx_description
1 polymer ?
#
loop_
_entity_poly.entity_id
_entity_poly.type
_entity_poly.pdbx_seq_one_letter_code
_entity_poly.pdbx_strand_id
1 'polypeptide(L)' 'MAEARKINGVVKAALEFGPILLFFIGYLKLKDQTFHILGTDYQGFIVMTALFIPVMLVTTGLL' A
#
# COMPACT_ATOMS: atom_id res chain seq x y z
N MET A 1 -23.11 3.31 21.33
CA MET A 1 -22.24 2.14 21.47
C MET A 1 -22.00 1.59 20.07
N ALA A 2 -20.85 1.90 19.45
CA ALA A 2 -20.56 1.42 18.11
C ALA A 2 -20.43 -0.10 18.14
N GLU A 3 -21.23 -0.77 17.32
CA GLU A 3 -21.33 -2.21 17.18
C GLU A 3 -19.93 -2.81 16.98
N ALA A 4 -19.54 -3.76 17.83
CA ALA A 4 -18.30 -4.50 17.68
C ALA A 4 -18.38 -5.34 16.40
N ARG A 5 -18.09 -4.72 15.25
CA ARG A 5 -18.05 -5.38 13.96
C ARG A 5 -16.97 -6.46 14.10
N LYS A 6 -17.38 -7.73 14.18
CA LYS A 6 -16.48 -8.87 14.14
C LYS A 6 -15.72 -8.81 12.81
N ILE A 7 -14.58 -8.12 12.80
CA ILE A 7 -13.68 -8.17 11.66
C ILE A 7 -13.25 -9.63 11.60
N ASN A 8 -13.63 -10.29 10.51
CA ASN A 8 -13.30 -11.68 10.28
C ASN A 8 -11.76 -11.80 10.33
N GLY A 9 -11.20 -12.79 11.03
CA GLY A 9 -9.74 -12.85 11.27
C GLY A 9 -8.92 -12.80 9.98
N VAL A 10 -9.48 -13.31 8.88
CA VAL A 10 -8.92 -13.24 7.52
C VAL A 10 -8.88 -11.80 6.98
N VAL A 11 -9.91 -11.00 7.23
CA VAL A 11 -9.97 -9.59 6.81
C VAL A 11 -8.96 -8.76 7.59
N LYS A 12 -8.83 -9.02 8.90
CA LYS A 12 -7.82 -8.37 9.73
C LYS A 12 -6.41 -8.67 9.22
N ALA A 13 -6.10 -9.95 8.98
CA ALA A 13 -4.82 -10.36 8.41
C ALA A 13 -4.59 -9.74 7.01
N ALA A 14 -5.61 -9.68 6.16
CA ALA A 14 -5.50 -9.05 4.85
C ALA A 14 -5.24 -7.53 4.94
N LEU A 15 -5.82 -6.83 5.92
CA LEU A 15 -5.55 -5.40 6.16
C LEU A 15 -4.15 -5.16 6.73
N GLU A 16 -3.63 -6.06 7.57
CA GLU A 16 -2.28 -5.96 8.14
C GLU A 16 -1.18 -6.31 7.13
N PHE A 17 -1.33 -7.40 6.39
CA PHE A 17 -0.30 -7.88 5.45
C PHE A 17 -0.50 -7.39 4.01
N GLY A 18 -1.72 -6.99 3.65
CA GLY A 18 -2.08 -6.53 2.31
C GLY A 18 -1.24 -5.37 1.80
N PRO A 19 -1.00 -4.29 2.59
CA PRO A 19 -0.19 -3.16 2.15
C PRO A 19 1.24 -3.58 1.81
N ILE A 20 1.86 -4.41 2.66
CA ILE A 20 3.24 -4.86 2.49
C ILE A 20 3.35 -5.75 1.25
N LEU A 21 2.41 -6.69 1.07
CA LEU A 21 2.36 -7.54 -0.12
C LEU A 21 2.14 -6.72 -1.40
N LEU A 22 1.22 -5.76 -1.37
CA LEU A 22 0.92 -4.87 -2.49
C LEU A 22 2.14 -4.04 -2.86
N PHE A 23 2.86 -3.51 -1.87
CA PHE A 23 4.12 -2.81 -2.07
C PHE A 23 5.15 -3.69 -2.78
N PHE A 24 5.37 -4.92 -2.31
CA PHE A 24 6.34 -5.84 -2.91
C PHE A 24 5.97 -6.19 -4.37
N ILE A 25 4.71 -6.52 -4.64
CA ILE A 25 4.25 -6.87 -5.99
C ILE A 25 4.40 -5.68 -6.94
N GLY A 26 3.99 -4.48 -6.51
CA GLY A 26 4.13 -3.29 -7.33
C GLY A 26 5.58 -2.86 -7.49
N TYR A 27 6.42 -3.00 -6.46
CA TYR A 27 7.85 -2.75 -6.54
C TYR A 27 8.51 -3.67 -7.56
N LEU A 28 8.25 -4.98 -7.52
CA LEU A 28 8.82 -5.90 -8.52
C LEU A 28 8.42 -5.53 -9.96
N LYS A 29 7.23 -4.97 -10.15
CA LYS A 29 6.73 -4.53 -11.46
C LYS A 29 7.31 -3.18 -11.92
N LEU A 30 7.64 -2.31 -10.98
CA LEU A 30 8.05 -0.92 -11.25
C LEU A 30 9.55 -0.67 -11.02
N LYS A 31 10.28 -1.58 -10.37
CA LYS A 31 11.68 -1.38 -9.95
C LYS A 31 12.63 -1.01 -11.10
N ASP A 32 12.36 -1.55 -12.29
CA ASP A 32 13.20 -1.32 -13.48
C ASP A 32 12.67 -0.16 -14.34
N GLN A 33 11.59 0.51 -13.92
CA GLN A 33 10.98 1.63 -14.63
C GLN A 33 11.31 2.96 -13.94
N THR A 34 11.54 3.98 -14.75
CA THR A 34 11.67 5.37 -14.34
C THR A 34 10.45 6.16 -14.81
N PHE A 35 9.92 6.98 -13.93
CA PHE A 35 8.75 7.81 -14.18
C PHE A 35 9.18 9.27 -14.14
N HIS A 36 9.03 9.97 -15.26
CA HIS A 36 9.18 11.41 -15.31
C HIS A 36 7.93 12.08 -14.75
N ILE A 37 8.03 12.69 -13.57
CA ILE A 37 6.93 13.41 -12.92
C ILE A 37 7.43 14.80 -12.57
N LEU A 38 6.68 15.86 -12.91
CA LEU A 38 7.02 17.26 -12.60
C LEU A 38 8.44 17.67 -13.05
N GLY A 39 8.93 17.14 -14.17
CA GLY A 39 10.28 17.41 -14.69
C GLY A 39 11.41 16.73 -13.91
N THR A 40 11.08 15.82 -12.98
CA THR A 40 12.03 15.02 -12.22
C THR A 40 11.86 13.53 -12.53
N ASP A 41 12.97 12.83 -12.63
CA ASP A 41 13.02 11.38 -12.76
C ASP A 41 12.86 10.69 -11.41
N TYR A 42 11.78 9.93 -11.27
CA TYR A 42 11.55 9.09 -10.10
C TYR A 42 11.69 7.63 -10.46
N GLN A 43 12.51 6.91 -9.70
CA GLN A 43 12.54 5.45 -9.80
C GLN A 43 11.20 4.88 -9.35
N GLY A 44 10.79 3.74 -9.92
CA GLY A 44 9.55 3.08 -9.55
C GLY A 44 9.45 2.73 -8.06
N PHE A 45 10.58 2.60 -7.35
CA PHE A 45 10.61 2.51 -5.88
C PHE A 45 9.94 3.72 -5.20
N ILE A 46 10.27 4.95 -5.64
CA ILE A 46 9.75 6.18 -5.05
C ILE A 46 8.25 6.28 -5.32
N VAL A 47 7.82 5.98 -6.55
CA VAL A 47 6.41 5.97 -6.94
C VAL A 47 5.63 4.94 -6.12
N MET A 48 6.19 3.75 -5.93
CA MET A 48 5.52 2.69 -5.18
C MET A 48 5.45 3.01 -3.68
N THR A 49 6.48 3.65 -3.13
CA THR A 49 6.47 4.13 -1.74
C THR A 49 5.42 5.23 -1.55
N ALA A 50 5.30 6.15 -2.52
CA ALA A 50 4.28 7.19 -2.50
C ALA A 50 2.86 6.62 -2.57
N LEU A 51 2.64 5.48 -3.24
CA LEU A 51 1.37 4.74 -3.23
C LEU A 51 1.16 3.95 -1.93
N PHE A 52 2.22 3.37 -1.37
CA PHE A 52 2.15 2.54 -0.17
C PHE A 52 1.70 3.32 1.07
N ILE A 53 2.17 4.56 1.25
CA ILE A 53 1.80 5.41 2.39
C ILE A 53 0.28 5.62 2.50
N PRO A 54 -0.45 6.10 1.48
CA PRO A 54 -1.90 6.27 1.57
C PRO A 54 -2.62 4.93 1.72
N VAL A 55 -2.16 3.85 1.07
CA VAL A 55 -2.72 2.51 1.27
C VAL A 55 -2.60 2.08 2.73
N MET A 56 -1.42 2.25 3.34
CA MET A 56 -1.17 1.99 4.77
C MET A 56 -2.13 2.78 5.65
N LEU A 57 -2.27 4.09 5.41
CA LEU A 57 -3.18 4.94 6.18
C LEU A 57 -4.64 4.46 6.09
N VAL A 58 -5.09 4.06 4.90
CA VAL A 58 -6.44 3.50 4.70
C VAL A 58 -6.59 2.17 5.45
N THR A 59 -5.63 1.26 5.35
CA THR A 59 -5.70 -0.02 6.07
C THR A 59 -5.64 0.15 7.59
N THR A 60 -4.83 1.07 8.10
CA THR A 60 -4.77 1.38 9.53
C THR A 60 -6.05 2.04 10.02
N GLY A 61 -6.69 2.90 9.22
CA GLY A 61 -7.97 3.52 9.57
C GLY A 61 -9.18 2.57 9.49
N LEU A 62 -9.06 1.47 8.73
CA LEU A 62 -10.09 0.42 8.63
C LEU A 62 -9.97 -0.67 9.70
N LEU A 63 -8.80 -0.80 10.33
CA LEU A 63 -8.53 -1.71 11.45
C LEU A 63 -9.13 -1.20 12.76
#